data_AF-A0A1I7WN37-F1
#
_entry.id   AF-A0A1I7WN37-F1
#
_cell.length_a   1.000
_cell.length_b   1.000
_cell.length_c   1.000
_cell.angle_alpha   90.00
_cell.angle_beta   90.00
_cell.angle_gamma   90.00
#
_symmetry.space_group_name_H-M   'P 1'
#
loop_
_entity.id
_entity.type
_entity.pdbx_description
1 polymer ?
#
loop_
_entity_poly.entity_id
_entity_poly.type
_entity_poly.pdbx_seq_one_letter_code
_entity_poly.pdbx_strand_id
1 'polypeptide(L)'
;MPESENNSHEVENLIAAIIIILIGVCGLYGNGYAFVKFYSSQKGASFQKFCISHSVSNIGVLCFMICFTAPMIYTQNTDISHSLLGKIIGQIAVLLWDVGVYSHLFVSFNRLLVIRFPFSGALLLSDKVTSCMVLTVWIMGTIHALPYFYCEINPSYDSQCFLWFTPKHFTWEFGSTPCGEIVATWGDLYTGEN
;
A
#
# COMPACT_ATOMS: atom_id res chain seq x y z
N MET A 1 -15.43 37.42 4.33
CA MET A 1 -15.97 36.14 3.82
C MET A 1 -14.88 35.19 3.30
N PRO A 2 -13.89 35.59 2.49
CA PRO A 2 -12.83 34.65 2.06
C PRO A 2 -11.92 34.20 3.22
N GLU A 3 -11.71 35.05 4.23
CA GLU A 3 -10.85 34.75 5.38
C GLU A 3 -11.45 33.70 6.34
N SER A 4 -12.77 33.67 6.50
CA SER A 4 -13.44 32.64 7.31
C SER A 4 -13.43 31.27 6.63
N GLU A 5 -13.52 31.23 5.30
CA GLU A 5 -13.50 30.01 4.49
C GLU A 5 -12.07 29.43 4.38
N ASN A 6 -11.06 30.30 4.28
CA ASN A 6 -9.66 29.87 4.32
C ASN A 6 -9.30 29.25 5.68
N ASN A 7 -9.74 29.86 6.79
CA ASN A 7 -9.48 29.33 8.13
C ASN A 7 -10.16 27.98 8.38
N SER A 8 -11.36 27.73 7.82
CA SER A 8 -12.00 26.41 7.94
C SER A 8 -11.20 25.31 7.26
N HIS A 9 -10.67 25.56 6.05
CA HIS A 9 -9.89 24.55 5.33
C HIS A 9 -8.54 24.26 5.99
N GLU A 10 -7.88 25.27 6.56
CA GLU A 10 -6.64 25.05 7.32
C GLU A 10 -6.86 24.17 8.56
N VAL A 11 -7.96 24.37 9.27
CA VAL A 11 -8.34 23.55 10.43
C VAL A 11 -8.67 22.12 10.00
N GLU A 12 -9.42 21.93 8.91
CA GLU A 12 -9.73 20.61 8.35
C GLU A 12 -8.45 19.84 7.97
N ASN A 13 -7.54 20.50 7.25
CA ASN A 13 -6.25 19.92 6.86
C ASN A 13 -5.42 19.52 8.08
N LEU A 14 -5.36 20.38 9.10
CA LEU A 14 -4.64 20.09 10.33
C LEU A 14 -5.23 18.87 11.05
N ILE A 15 -6.56 18.80 11.18
CA ILE A 15 -7.25 17.67 11.82
C ILE A 15 -6.98 16.38 11.04
N ALA A 16 -7.12 16.40 9.72
CA ALA A 16 -6.87 15.23 8.87
C ALA A 16 -5.42 14.73 9.00
N ALA A 17 -4.44 15.63 8.97
CA ALA A 17 -3.03 15.29 9.16
C ALA A 17 -2.77 14.66 10.55
N ILE A 18 -3.36 15.21 11.61
CA ILE A 18 -3.24 14.67 12.97
C ILE A 18 -3.85 13.26 13.05
N ILE A 19 -5.03 13.04 12.47
CA ILE A 19 -5.68 11.73 12.45
C ILE A 19 -4.79 10.68 11.76
N ILE A 20 -4.25 11.01 10.59
CA ILE A 20 -3.36 10.11 9.84
C ILE A 20 -2.10 9.79 10.64
N ILE A 21 -1.49 10.78 11.31
CA ILE A 21 -0.32 10.55 12.16
C ILE A 21 -0.67 9.63 13.34
N LEU A 22 -1.78 9.87 14.02
CA LEU A 22 -2.20 9.06 15.18
C LEU A 22 -2.47 7.60 14.78
N ILE A 23 -3.28 7.39 13.74
CA ILE A 23 -3.57 6.05 13.21
C ILE A 23 -2.27 5.40 12.72
N GLY A 24 -1.42 6.16 12.03
CA GLY A 24 -0.12 5.75 11.55
C GLY A 24 0.77 5.21 12.67
N VAL A 25 0.96 5.99 13.74
CA VAL A 25 1.81 5.63 14.88
C VAL A 25 1.26 4.43 15.63
N CYS A 26 -0.06 4.38 15.88
CA CYS A 26 -0.71 3.22 16.50
C CYS A 26 -0.52 1.96 15.64
N GLY A 27 -0.70 2.08 14.33
CA GLY A 27 -0.48 1.00 13.37
C GLY A 27 0.97 0.54 13.33
N LEU A 28 1.94 1.46 13.38
CA LEU A 28 3.37 1.14 13.35
C LEU A 28 3.77 0.38 14.61
N TYR A 29 3.27 0.81 15.76
CA TYR A 29 3.49 0.09 17.01
C TYR A 29 2.93 -1.33 16.94
N GLY A 30 1.68 -1.49 16.48
CA GLY A 30 1.03 -2.80 16.36
C GLY A 30 1.74 -3.75 15.39
N ASN A 31 2.05 -3.29 14.17
CA ASN A 31 2.73 -4.10 13.16
C ASN A 31 4.20 -4.34 13.51
N GLY A 32 4.88 -3.38 14.14
CA GLY A 32 6.25 -3.55 14.65
C GLY A 32 6.31 -4.59 15.75
N TYR A 33 5.38 -4.56 16.71
CA TYR A 33 5.27 -5.59 17.75
C TYR A 33 5.00 -6.97 17.15
N ALA A 34 4.06 -7.08 16.21
CA ALA A 34 3.76 -8.32 15.51
C ALA A 34 4.98 -8.87 14.78
N PHE A 35 5.70 -8.02 14.02
CA PHE A 35 6.92 -8.38 13.32
C PHE A 35 7.97 -8.95 14.27
N VAL A 36 8.30 -8.23 15.35
CA VAL A 36 9.27 -8.69 16.36
C VAL A 36 8.85 -10.04 16.94
N LYS A 37 7.56 -10.18 17.30
CA LYS A 37 7.07 -11.39 17.95
C LYS A 37 7.12 -12.62 17.04
N PHE A 38 6.77 -12.46 15.76
CA PHE A 38 6.81 -13.57 14.81
C PHE A 38 8.25 -13.88 14.38
N TYR A 39 9.10 -12.87 14.19
CA TYR A 39 10.49 -13.07 13.82
C TYR A 39 11.30 -13.75 14.94
N SER A 40 11.03 -13.42 16.20
CA SER A 40 11.72 -14.01 17.35
C SER A 40 11.21 -15.40 17.74
N SER A 41 10.16 -15.91 17.08
CA SER A 41 9.59 -17.23 17.41
C SER A 41 10.40 -18.32 16.70
N GLN A 42 11.01 -19.24 17.47
CA GLN A 42 11.83 -20.35 16.93
C GLN A 42 11.04 -21.40 16.12
N LYS A 43 9.71 -21.30 16.04
CA LYS A 43 8.86 -22.28 15.35
C LYS A 43 8.36 -21.69 14.04
N GLY A 44 9.14 -21.83 12.96
CA GLY A 44 8.83 -21.39 11.59
C GLY A 44 7.56 -22.01 10.98
N ALA A 45 6.41 -21.79 11.60
CA ALA A 45 5.11 -22.21 11.12
C ALA A 45 4.71 -21.34 9.92
N SER A 46 4.06 -21.96 8.94
CA SER A 46 3.67 -21.30 7.69
C SER A 46 2.93 -19.97 7.90
N PHE A 47 2.00 -19.96 8.87
CA PHE A 47 1.24 -18.78 9.27
C PHE A 47 2.12 -17.59 9.68
N GLN A 48 3.22 -17.82 10.40
CA GLN A 48 4.07 -16.74 10.90
C GLN A 48 4.78 -16.02 9.76
N LYS A 49 5.24 -16.75 8.73
CA LYS A 49 5.89 -16.14 7.56
C LYS A 49 4.96 -15.19 6.82
N PHE A 50 3.69 -15.58 6.65
CA PHE A 50 2.69 -14.69 6.06
C PHE A 50 2.41 -13.47 6.94
N CYS A 51 2.35 -13.63 8.26
CA CYS A 51 2.16 -12.51 9.19
C CYS A 51 3.35 -11.54 9.17
N ILE A 52 4.58 -12.04 9.04
CA ILE A 52 5.78 -11.21 8.87
C ILE A 52 5.69 -10.42 7.56
N SER A 53 5.39 -11.08 6.44
CA SER A 53 5.21 -10.42 5.13
C SER A 53 4.17 -9.32 5.19
N HIS A 54 3.00 -9.60 5.78
CA HIS A 54 1.93 -8.63 5.95
C HIS A 54 2.35 -7.45 6.86
N SER A 55 3.05 -7.73 7.97
CA SER A 55 3.53 -6.69 8.89
C SER A 55 4.55 -5.77 8.21
N VAL A 56 5.45 -6.32 7.38
CA VAL A 56 6.44 -5.52 6.62
C VAL A 56 5.75 -4.58 5.65
N SER A 57 4.77 -5.08 4.88
CA SER A 57 3.97 -4.24 3.97
C SER A 57 3.24 -3.13 4.73
N ASN A 58 2.52 -3.45 5.80
CA ASN A 58 1.81 -2.46 6.61
C ASN A 58 2.73 -1.41 7.22
N ILE A 59 3.90 -1.80 7.74
CA ILE A 59 4.89 -0.85 8.27
C ILE A 59 5.30 0.13 7.16
N GLY A 60 5.61 -0.38 5.97
CA GLY A 60 5.95 0.46 4.82
C GLY A 60 4.81 1.43 4.48
N VAL A 61 3.56 0.94 4.46
CA VAL A 61 2.40 1.78 4.16
C VAL A 61 2.23 2.91 5.17
N LEU A 62 2.30 2.58 6.45
CA LEU A 62 2.13 3.54 7.53
C LEU A 62 3.27 4.56 7.56
N CYS A 63 4.50 4.15 7.25
CA CYS A 63 5.64 5.06 7.14
C CYS A 63 5.40 6.15 6.09
N PHE A 64 4.93 5.81 4.89
CA PHE A 64 4.67 6.85 3.89
C PHE A 64 3.44 7.70 4.26
N MET A 65 2.41 7.11 4.89
CA MET A 65 1.25 7.89 5.35
C MET A 65 1.65 8.97 6.36
N ILE A 66 2.57 8.65 7.28
CA ILE A 66 3.08 9.60 8.27
C ILE A 66 4.07 10.58 7.66
N CYS A 67 5.03 10.10 6.88
CA CYS A 67 6.17 10.91 6.41
C CYS A 67 5.90 11.69 5.13
N PHE A 68 4.89 11.31 4.34
CA PHE A 68 4.55 11.97 3.09
C PHE A 68 3.11 12.49 3.12
N THR A 69 2.12 11.62 3.26
CA THR A 69 0.71 11.98 3.12
C THR A 69 0.27 13.06 4.13
N ALA A 70 0.58 12.89 5.43
CA ALA A 70 0.20 13.87 6.45
C ALA A 70 0.87 15.26 6.26
N PRO A 71 2.19 15.36 6.01
CA PRO A 71 2.83 16.63 5.64
C PRO A 71 2.23 17.27 4.39
N MET A 72 1.88 16.47 3.39
CA MET A 72 1.29 16.95 2.14
C MET A 72 -0.11 17.54 2.37
N ILE A 73 -0.93 16.91 3.22
CA ILE A 73 -2.23 17.43 3.65
C ILE A 73 -2.07 18.77 4.39
N TYR A 74 -1.11 18.88 5.30
CA TYR A 74 -0.92 20.11 6.06
C TYR A 74 -0.38 21.26 5.19
N THR A 75 0.62 20.98 4.36
CA THR A 75 1.30 22.01 3.55
C THR A 75 0.58 22.36 2.25
N GLN A 76 -0.35 21.51 1.79
CA GLN A 76 -1.05 21.64 0.52
C GLN A 76 -0.11 21.83 -0.70
N ASN A 77 1.13 21.34 -0.60
CA ASN A 77 2.16 21.58 -1.61
C ASN A 77 2.03 20.60 -2.78
N THR A 78 1.28 20.98 -3.82
CA THR A 78 1.08 20.13 -5.00
C THR A 78 2.36 19.89 -5.83
N ASP A 79 3.34 20.79 -5.76
CA ASP A 79 4.57 20.68 -6.55
C ASP A 79 5.39 19.47 -6.15
N ILE A 80 5.48 19.19 -4.84
CA ILE A 80 6.16 17.99 -4.33
C ILE A 80 5.39 16.73 -4.73
N SER A 81 4.05 16.77 -4.71
CA SER A 81 3.23 15.60 -5.09
C SER A 81 3.41 15.23 -6.56
N HIS A 82 3.43 16.23 -7.44
CA HIS A 82 3.53 16.04 -8.88
C HIS A 82 4.98 15.82 -9.34
N SER A 83 5.95 16.08 -8.47
CA SER A 83 7.37 15.82 -8.73
C SER A 83 7.63 14.33 -8.97
N LEU A 84 8.79 14.04 -9.58
CA LEU A 84 9.26 12.66 -9.75
C LEU A 84 9.29 11.91 -8.41
N LEU A 85 9.67 12.58 -7.32
CA LEU A 85 9.72 11.98 -6.00
C LEU A 85 8.32 11.56 -5.51
N GLY A 86 7.32 12.43 -5.68
CA GLY A 86 5.94 12.11 -5.30
C GLY A 86 5.38 10.92 -6.07
N LYS A 87 5.69 10.83 -7.38
CA LYS A 87 5.33 9.69 -8.23
C LYS A 87 6.00 8.39 -7.78
N ILE A 88 7.30 8.41 -7.47
CA ILE A 88 8.02 7.22 -6.94
C ILE A 88 7.42 6.78 -5.61
N ILE A 89 7.09 7.71 -4.72
CA ILE A 89 6.45 7.40 -3.44
C ILE A 89 5.09 6.75 -3.67
N GLY A 90 4.28 7.26 -4.61
CA GLY A 90 3.01 6.64 -5.00
C GLY A 90 3.17 5.23 -5.55
N GLN A 91 4.17 4.98 -6.39
CA GLN A 91 4.46 3.64 -6.93
C GLN A 91 4.85 2.64 -5.83
N ILE A 92 5.73 3.06 -4.91
CA ILE A 92 6.12 2.24 -3.76
C ILE A 92 4.92 1.98 -2.83
N ALA A 93 4.06 3.00 -2.65
CA ALA A 93 2.84 2.87 -1.86
C ALA A 93 1.89 1.81 -2.43
N VAL A 94 1.64 1.81 -3.75
CA VAL A 94 0.82 0.80 -4.45
C VAL A 94 1.42 -0.59 -4.27
N LEU A 95 2.73 -0.75 -4.51
CA LEU A 95 3.41 -2.03 -4.34
C LEU A 95 3.20 -2.59 -2.92
N LEU A 96 3.42 -1.77 -1.90
CA LEU A 96 3.27 -2.20 -0.51
C LEU A 96 1.82 -2.51 -0.17
N TRP A 97 0.88 -1.71 -0.67
CA TRP A 97 -0.56 -1.95 -0.50
C TRP A 97 -0.97 -3.31 -1.09
N ASP A 98 -0.59 -3.59 -2.34
CA ASP A 98 -0.91 -4.84 -3.04
C ASP A 98 -0.30 -6.05 -2.36
N VAL A 99 0.98 -5.97 -1.97
CA VAL A 99 1.63 -7.02 -1.18
C VAL A 99 0.88 -7.25 0.13
N GLY A 100 0.33 -6.20 0.74
CA GLY A 100 -0.49 -6.27 1.95
C GLY A 100 -1.77 -7.07 1.71
N VAL A 101 -2.52 -6.74 0.65
CA VAL A 101 -3.75 -7.40 0.23
C VAL A 101 -3.50 -8.88 -0.09
N TYR A 102 -2.50 -9.17 -0.94
CA TYR A 102 -2.14 -10.54 -1.29
C TYR A 102 -1.62 -11.32 -0.08
N SER A 103 -0.84 -10.72 0.82
CA SER A 103 -0.43 -11.38 2.07
C SER A 103 -1.65 -11.78 2.90
N HIS A 104 -2.66 -10.91 3.02
CA HIS A 104 -3.88 -11.19 3.76
C HIS A 104 -4.72 -12.33 3.13
N LEU A 105 -4.79 -12.36 1.80
CA LEU A 105 -5.41 -13.47 1.05
C LEU A 105 -4.70 -14.79 1.36
N PHE A 106 -3.37 -14.81 1.33
CA PHE A 106 -2.58 -16.02 1.58
C PHE A 106 -2.62 -16.46 3.05
N VAL A 107 -2.72 -15.54 4.01
CA VAL A 107 -3.04 -15.87 5.41
C VAL A 107 -4.36 -16.62 5.52
N SER A 108 -5.40 -16.13 4.82
CA SER A 108 -6.73 -16.74 4.81
C SER A 108 -6.71 -18.13 4.14
N PHE A 109 -6.00 -18.25 3.02
CA PHE A 109 -5.81 -19.52 2.32
C PHE A 109 -5.05 -20.54 3.17
N ASN A 110 -3.99 -20.13 3.86
CA ASN A 110 -3.27 -20.97 4.82
C ASN A 110 -4.21 -21.51 5.91
N ARG A 111 -5.09 -20.66 6.47
CA ARG A 111 -6.09 -21.10 7.47
C ARG A 111 -7.08 -22.10 6.88
N LEU A 112 -7.57 -21.87 5.67
CA LEU A 112 -8.47 -22.78 4.97
C LEU A 112 -7.83 -24.17 4.79
N LEU A 113 -6.57 -24.23 4.37
CA LEU A 113 -5.84 -25.49 4.16
C LEU A 113 -5.66 -26.27 5.47
N VAL A 114 -5.30 -25.59 6.57
CA VAL A 114 -5.15 -26.24 7.89
C VAL A 114 -6.47 -26.82 8.37
N ILE A 115 -7.59 -26.09 8.21
CA ILE A 115 -8.91 -26.54 8.66
C ILE A 115 -9.43 -27.68 7.78
N ARG A 116 -9.29 -27.56 6.46
CA ARG A 116 -9.85 -28.53 5.51
C ARG A 116 -9.03 -29.81 5.41
N PHE A 117 -7.71 -29.74 5.56
CA PHE A 117 -6.79 -30.86 5.37
C PHE A 117 -5.87 -31.05 6.59
N PRO A 118 -6.39 -31.45 7.76
CA PRO A 118 -5.61 -31.54 9.00
C PRO A 118 -4.45 -32.55 8.95
N PHE A 119 -4.58 -33.62 8.16
CA PHE A 119 -3.55 -34.67 8.05
C PHE A 119 -2.51 -34.39 6.95
N SER A 120 -2.89 -33.68 5.88
CA SER A 120 -2.00 -33.36 4.75
C SER A 120 -1.43 -31.95 4.82
N GLY A 121 -1.92 -31.11 5.74
CA GLY A 121 -1.52 -29.72 5.90
C GLY A 121 -0.03 -29.54 6.18
N ALA A 122 0.61 -30.47 6.90
CA ALA A 122 2.05 -30.43 7.15
C ALA A 122 2.91 -30.59 5.88
N LEU A 123 2.40 -31.30 4.86
CA LEU A 123 3.08 -31.43 3.57
C LEU A 123 2.81 -30.21 2.68
N LEU A 124 1.54 -29.76 2.63
CA LEU A 124 1.10 -28.62 1.82
C LEU A 124 1.69 -27.29 2.31
N LEU A 125 1.87 -27.13 3.62
CA LEU A 125 2.38 -25.91 4.25
C LEU A 125 3.80 -26.12 4.80
N SER A 126 4.60 -26.90 4.09
CA SER A 126 6.02 -27.05 4.41
C SER A 126 6.74 -25.70 4.31
N ASP A 127 7.89 -25.61 4.98
CA ASP A 127 8.66 -24.37 5.07
C ASP A 127 9.03 -23.81 3.68
N LYS A 128 9.45 -24.69 2.76
CA LYS A 128 9.82 -24.37 1.38
C LYS A 128 8.62 -23.87 0.56
N VAL A 129 7.49 -24.57 0.64
CA VAL A 129 6.26 -24.18 -0.08
C VAL A 129 5.78 -22.83 0.43
N THR A 130 5.79 -22.61 1.74
CA THR A 130 5.40 -21.32 2.32
C THR A 130 6.32 -20.20 1.87
N SER A 131 7.65 -20.41 1.88
CA SER A 131 8.59 -19.39 1.37
C SER A 131 8.32 -19.07 -0.10
N CYS A 132 8.02 -20.09 -0.92
CA CYS A 132 7.62 -19.90 -2.32
C CYS A 132 6.33 -19.08 -2.44
N MET A 133 5.31 -19.38 -1.62
CA MET A 133 4.05 -18.62 -1.60
C MET A 133 4.26 -17.15 -1.20
N VAL A 134 5.09 -16.88 -0.19
CA VAL A 134 5.46 -15.50 0.18
C VAL A 134 6.17 -14.81 -0.98
N LEU A 135 7.11 -15.49 -1.66
CA LEU A 135 7.76 -14.93 -2.84
C LEU A 135 6.75 -14.63 -3.96
N THR A 136 5.77 -15.51 -4.19
CA THR A 136 4.69 -15.27 -5.16
C THR A 136 3.87 -14.03 -4.82
N VAL A 137 3.56 -13.80 -3.54
CA VAL A 137 2.86 -12.58 -3.08
C VAL A 137 3.63 -11.31 -3.47
N TRP A 138 4.94 -11.29 -3.24
CA TRP A 138 5.78 -10.15 -3.62
C TRP A 138 5.92 -10.00 -5.14
N ILE A 139 6.02 -11.10 -5.88
CA ILE A 139 6.05 -11.08 -7.34
C ILE A 139 4.74 -10.52 -7.90
N MET A 140 3.59 -10.95 -7.39
CA MET A 140 2.28 -10.44 -7.83
C MET A 140 2.14 -8.95 -7.56
N GLY A 141 2.46 -8.49 -6.34
CA GLY A 141 2.46 -7.06 -6.03
C GLY A 141 3.43 -6.26 -6.91
N THR A 142 4.61 -6.81 -7.19
CA THR A 142 5.56 -6.18 -8.11
C THR A 142 5.00 -6.08 -9.51
N ILE A 143 4.46 -7.18 -10.06
CA ILE A 143 3.85 -7.19 -11.39
C ILE A 143 2.69 -6.19 -11.48
N HIS A 144 1.89 -6.05 -10.42
CA HIS A 144 0.80 -5.08 -10.39
C HIS A 144 1.31 -3.62 -10.32
N ALA A 145 2.43 -3.40 -9.62
CA ALA A 145 3.08 -2.09 -9.55
C ALA A 145 3.91 -1.72 -10.80
N LEU A 146 4.35 -2.71 -11.61
CA LEU A 146 5.22 -2.50 -12.78
C LEU A 146 4.70 -1.47 -13.80
N PRO A 147 3.39 -1.44 -14.18
CA PRO A 147 2.88 -0.44 -15.12
C PRO A 147 3.16 0.99 -14.66
N TYR A 148 3.11 1.24 -13.35
CA TYR A 148 3.38 2.56 -12.79
C TYR A 148 4.86 2.95 -12.89
N PHE A 149 5.79 2.00 -12.88
CA PHE A 149 7.22 2.25 -13.12
C PHE A 149 7.56 2.43 -14.61
N TYR A 150 6.73 1.91 -15.52
CA TYR A 150 6.95 2.02 -16.97
C TYR A 150 6.94 3.47 -17.48
N CYS A 151 6.32 4.36 -16.69
CA CYS A 151 6.29 5.81 -16.81
C CYS A 151 7.67 6.47 -16.98
N GLU A 152 8.73 5.85 -16.46
CA GLU A 152 10.09 6.39 -16.47
C GLU A 152 10.88 6.02 -17.72
N ILE A 153 10.51 4.93 -18.41
CA ILE A 153 11.27 4.35 -19.52
C ILE A 153 10.83 4.91 -20.88
N ASN A 154 9.56 5.30 -21.04
CA ASN A 154 9.03 5.89 -22.26
C ASN A 154 8.44 7.29 -22.02
N PRO A 155 9.01 8.37 -22.60
CA PRO A 155 8.54 9.74 -22.38
C PRO A 155 7.26 10.11 -23.15
N SER A 156 6.58 9.15 -23.79
CA SER A 156 5.33 9.43 -24.50
C SER A 156 4.19 9.60 -23.49
N TYR A 157 3.59 10.78 -23.48
CA TYR A 157 2.50 11.18 -22.58
C TYR A 157 1.36 10.14 -22.51
N ASP A 158 1.01 9.52 -23.64
CA ASP A 158 -0.05 8.51 -23.73
C ASP A 158 0.26 7.19 -22.97
N SER A 159 1.53 6.93 -22.68
CA SER A 159 1.99 5.68 -22.02
C SER A 159 2.33 5.86 -20.53
N GLN A 160 2.11 7.04 -19.98
CA GLN A 160 2.49 7.36 -18.60
C GLN A 160 1.44 6.91 -17.58
N CYS A 161 1.66 5.79 -16.90
CA CYS A 161 0.89 5.40 -15.71
C CYS A 161 1.57 5.98 -14.46
N PHE A 162 0.92 6.89 -13.74
CA PHE A 162 1.43 7.34 -12.43
C PHE A 162 0.27 7.54 -11.45
N LEU A 163 0.64 7.50 -10.17
CA LEU A 163 -0.23 7.79 -9.06
C LEU A 163 0.38 8.97 -8.29
N TRP A 164 -0.41 9.98 -7.98
CA TRP A 164 0.00 11.08 -7.10
C TRP A 164 -1.00 11.25 -5.97
N PHE A 165 -0.60 11.97 -4.94
CA PHE A 165 -1.49 12.30 -3.85
C PHE A 165 -2.06 13.69 -4.04
N THR A 166 -3.39 13.85 -4.02
CA THR A 166 -4.06 15.14 -4.14
C THR A 166 -4.42 15.65 -2.74
N PRO A 167 -3.68 16.63 -2.17
CA PRO A 167 -3.88 17.05 -0.79
C PRO A 167 -5.20 17.75 -0.54
N LYS A 168 -5.83 18.29 -1.61
CA LYS A 168 -7.13 18.95 -1.55
C LYS A 168 -8.28 17.97 -1.30
N HIS A 169 -8.14 16.72 -1.75
CA HIS A 169 -9.18 15.69 -1.68
C HIS A 169 -8.79 14.52 -0.76
N PHE A 170 -7.63 14.62 -0.09
CA PHE A 170 -7.07 13.59 0.79
C PHE A 170 -6.99 12.20 0.15
N THR A 171 -6.80 12.15 -1.18
CA THR A 171 -6.88 10.90 -1.94
C THR A 171 -5.70 10.74 -2.88
N TRP A 172 -5.39 9.49 -3.19
CA TRP A 172 -4.45 9.16 -4.26
C TRP A 172 -5.22 9.02 -5.56
N GLU A 173 -4.74 9.68 -6.61
CA GLU A 173 -5.43 9.76 -7.89
C GLU A 173 -4.56 9.20 -9.00
N PHE A 174 -5.20 8.48 -9.93
CA PHE A 174 -4.57 8.05 -11.16
C PHE A 174 -4.37 9.25 -12.09
N GLY A 175 -3.23 9.30 -12.76
CA GLY A 175 -3.02 10.27 -13.82
C GLY A 175 -4.07 10.17 -14.91
N SER A 176 -4.52 11.32 -15.42
CA SER A 176 -5.45 11.44 -16.54
C SER A 176 -4.76 11.12 -17.87
N THR A 177 -4.23 9.91 -17.99
CA THR A 177 -3.62 9.35 -19.20
C THR A 177 -4.38 8.09 -19.60
N PRO A 178 -4.32 7.68 -20.87
CA PRO A 178 -4.93 6.41 -21.30
C PRO A 178 -4.46 5.21 -20.48
N CYS A 179 -3.18 5.21 -20.09
CA CYS A 179 -2.59 4.18 -19.22
C CYS A 179 -3.22 4.21 -17.81
N GLY A 180 -3.31 5.39 -17.19
CA GLY A 180 -3.91 5.57 -15.87
C GLY A 180 -5.37 5.16 -15.82
N GLU A 181 -6.16 5.50 -16.85
CA GLU A 181 -7.57 5.10 -16.95
C GLU A 181 -7.75 3.58 -17.11
N ILE A 182 -6.91 2.93 -17.92
CA ILE A 182 -6.93 1.48 -18.08
C ILE A 182 -6.62 0.79 -16.75
N VAL A 183 -5.60 1.25 -16.04
CA VAL A 183 -5.22 0.66 -14.75
C VAL A 183 -6.29 0.92 -13.68
N ALA A 184 -6.83 2.13 -13.62
CA ALA A 184 -7.94 2.44 -12.72
C ALA A 184 -9.15 1.52 -12.97
N THR A 185 -9.54 1.35 -14.24
CA THR A 185 -10.74 0.58 -14.62
C THR A 185 -10.55 -0.92 -14.43
N TRP A 186 -9.42 -1.47 -14.89
CA TRP A 186 -9.21 -2.92 -14.97
C TRP A 186 -8.37 -3.49 -13.83
N GLY A 187 -7.44 -2.71 -13.29
CA GLY A 187 -6.60 -3.09 -12.15
C GLY A 187 -7.33 -2.89 -10.83
N ASP A 188 -7.83 -1.67 -10.60
CA ASP A 188 -8.42 -1.28 -9.32
C ASP A 188 -9.95 -1.27 -9.31
N LEU A 189 -10.59 -1.70 -10.41
CA LEU A 189 -12.06 -1.73 -10.58
C LEU A 189 -12.72 -0.37 -10.29
N TYR A 190 -11.94 0.72 -10.42
CA TYR A 190 -12.39 2.07 -10.21
C TYR A 190 -13.22 2.48 -11.43
N THR A 191 -14.53 2.49 -11.25
CA THR A 191 -15.46 3.07 -12.23
C THR A 191 -15.64 4.53 -11.84
N GLY A 192 -14.84 5.42 -12.43
CA GLY A 192 -15.11 6.86 -12.34
C GLY A 192 -16.47 7.13 -12.98
N GLU A 193 -17.42 7.65 -12.20
CA GLU A 193 -18.59 8.30 -12.77
C GLU A 193 -18.10 9.56 -13.51
N ASN A 194 -18.26 9.55 -14.83
CA ASN A 194 -18.01 10.69 -15.72
C ASN A 194 -18.88 11.89 -15.37
#